data_AF-A0A8T9BIW3-F1
#
_entry.id   AF-A0A8T9BIW3-F1
#
_cell.length_a   1.000
_cell.length_b   1.000
_cell.length_c   1.000
_cell.angle_alpha   90.00
_cell.angle_beta   90.00
_cell.angle_gamma   90.00
#
_symmetry.space_group_name_H-M   'P 1'
#
loop_
_entity.id
_entity.type
_entity.pdbx_description
1 polymer ?
#
loop_
_entity_poly.entity_id
_entity_poly.type
_entity_poly.pdbx_seq_one_letter_code
_entity_poly.pdbx_strand_id
1 'polypeptide(L)'
;MGFLYGGRTRTLVHDVERILQWTRGPSYALANPASAGRSLGSLHTVRDKAQLGLVGQESILNVSREALAVSRFVVAQIQARAVSPGTNLIGIRITMKADNSPSCDTATPVLCDGGGYTAYFIEAIDRMGADSFTPDSGVMISKTKLEAVPVDHRFQPAEYDIQLLDFHIPNNGTASYITMGDYRQLLDALFHAGTRSGSQYEYVDAANSLHFYIMDVERDGAGVLSYTTAVRSTNSSTDTSTLAVALSDGKIVADGGSVPTGKGVTCSFRLKNTGESSKDGSAYLDEDVYRLNATVEGGGWKIELPNALATAGLGREVVVKIAVAVAADADADAADDGTVTLSATSELDSTVSATGSCVVHE
;
A
#
# COMPACT_ATOMS: atom_id res chain seq x y z
N MET A 1 -37.01 -22.14 -11.40
CA MET A 1 -37.01 -20.66 -11.34
C MET A 1 -35.65 -20.24 -10.81
N GLY A 2 -34.71 -19.96 -11.72
CA GLY A 2 -33.36 -19.54 -11.38
C GLY A 2 -33.32 -18.03 -11.17
N PHE A 3 -32.67 -17.59 -10.09
CA PHE A 3 -32.41 -16.18 -9.83
C PHE A 3 -31.07 -15.80 -10.48
N LEU A 4 -31.17 -14.90 -11.47
CA LEU A 4 -30.06 -14.21 -12.12
C LEU A 4 -29.48 -13.16 -11.18
N TYR A 5 -28.20 -13.30 -10.81
CA TYR A 5 -27.44 -12.20 -10.22
C TYR A 5 -26.84 -11.38 -11.36
N GLY A 6 -27.46 -10.23 -11.66
CA GLY A 6 -26.92 -9.23 -12.57
C GLY A 6 -25.83 -8.42 -11.87
N GLY A 7 -24.57 -8.71 -12.16
CA GLY A 7 -23.44 -7.87 -11.77
C GLY A 7 -23.41 -6.61 -12.63
N ARG A 8 -23.67 -5.44 -12.01
CA ARG A 8 -23.31 -4.15 -12.60
C ARG A 8 -21.89 -3.81 -12.18
N THR A 9 -20.96 -3.84 -13.13
CA THR A 9 -19.66 -3.20 -13.07
C THR A 9 -19.85 -1.70 -12.83
N ARG A 10 -19.34 -1.17 -11.71
CA ARG A 10 -19.19 0.27 -11.50
C ARG A 10 -17.78 0.68 -11.90
N THR A 11 -17.71 1.46 -12.97
CA THR A 11 -16.54 2.26 -13.38
C THR A 11 -16.16 3.20 -12.24
N LEU A 12 -14.95 3.04 -11.69
CA LEU A 12 -14.37 3.97 -10.72
C LEU A 12 -13.86 5.19 -11.50
N VAL A 13 -14.66 6.26 -11.48
CA VAL A 13 -14.27 7.60 -11.94
C VAL A 13 -13.40 8.22 -10.86
N HIS A 14 -12.30 8.84 -11.30
CA HIS A 14 -11.43 9.73 -10.54
C HIS A 14 -12.23 10.76 -9.76
N ASP A 15 -12.13 10.74 -8.42
CA ASP A 15 -12.34 11.93 -7.60
C ASP A 15 -11.62 11.80 -6.26
N VAL A 16 -11.26 12.98 -5.77
CA VAL A 16 -10.14 13.37 -4.92
C VAL A 16 -10.47 13.21 -3.41
N GLU A 17 -9.41 13.07 -2.60
CA GLU A 17 -9.33 13.15 -1.11
C GLU A 17 -9.87 11.95 -0.29
N ARG A 18 -8.97 11.24 0.42
CA ARG A 18 -9.19 10.08 1.33
C ARG A 18 -8.12 9.98 2.46
N ILE A 19 -8.38 10.38 3.73
CA ILE A 19 -7.47 10.43 4.92
C ILE A 19 -8.05 10.30 6.38
N LEU A 20 -7.91 9.13 6.98
CA LEU A 20 -8.75 8.53 8.03
C LEU A 20 -8.41 8.96 9.50
N GLN A 21 -9.37 9.08 10.46
CA GLN A 21 -9.09 9.16 11.94
C GLN A 21 -10.32 9.00 12.87
N TRP A 22 -10.15 8.64 14.15
CA TRP A 22 -11.21 8.58 15.19
C TRP A 22 -10.68 8.85 16.61
N THR A 23 -11.50 9.42 17.49
CA THR A 23 -11.22 9.49 18.93
C THR A 23 -12.22 8.75 19.83
N ARG A 24 -11.66 8.00 20.80
CA ARG A 24 -12.30 7.26 21.90
C ARG A 24 -13.31 6.18 21.48
N GLY A 25 -12.77 4.98 21.21
CA GLY A 25 -13.56 3.75 21.09
C GLY A 25 -12.78 2.60 20.46
N PRO A 26 -12.59 2.59 19.12
CA PRO A 26 -12.33 1.38 18.34
C PRO A 26 -10.90 0.81 18.41
N SER A 27 -9.93 1.61 18.87
CA SER A 27 -8.49 1.32 18.74
C SER A 27 -8.03 0.07 19.50
N TYR A 28 -8.80 -0.44 20.46
CA TYR A 28 -8.35 -1.51 21.37
C TYR A 28 -7.99 -2.84 20.68
N ALA A 29 -8.45 -3.11 19.45
CA ALA A 29 -8.17 -4.38 18.75
C ALA A 29 -6.77 -4.45 18.11
N LEU A 30 -6.12 -3.31 17.88
CA LEU A 30 -4.73 -3.23 17.41
C LEU A 30 -3.80 -2.52 18.44
N ALA A 31 -4.37 -1.81 19.42
CA ALA A 31 -3.62 -0.92 20.31
C ALA A 31 -3.24 -1.45 21.69
N ASN A 32 -3.97 -2.41 22.26
CA ASN A 32 -3.85 -2.66 23.70
C ASN A 32 -3.71 -4.15 24.07
N PRO A 33 -2.57 -4.55 24.66
CA PRO A 33 -2.43 -5.82 25.35
C PRO A 33 -3.35 -5.88 26.58
N ALA A 34 -4.53 -6.49 26.42
CA ALA A 34 -5.43 -7.02 27.46
C ALA A 34 -5.74 -6.18 28.72
N SER A 35 -5.45 -4.88 28.78
CA SER A 35 -5.60 -4.09 30.03
C SER A 35 -7.06 -3.82 30.45
N ALA A 36 -8.05 -4.27 29.66
CA ALA A 36 -9.48 -4.05 29.87
C ALA A 36 -10.31 -5.36 29.83
N GLY A 37 -9.71 -6.52 30.19
CA GLY A 37 -10.46 -7.78 30.33
C GLY A 37 -10.71 -8.56 29.04
N ARG A 38 -9.89 -8.33 28.00
CA ARG A 38 -9.90 -9.15 26.76
C ARG A 38 -9.11 -10.44 26.98
N SER A 39 -9.60 -11.57 26.49
CA SER A 39 -8.94 -12.88 26.63
C SER A 39 -7.58 -12.97 25.92
N LEU A 40 -7.41 -12.20 24.84
CA LEU A 40 -6.14 -11.91 24.18
C LEU A 40 -6.14 -10.44 23.71
N GLY A 41 -5.03 -9.76 23.93
CA GLY A 41 -4.78 -8.42 23.37
C GLY A 41 -4.21 -8.50 21.95
N SER A 42 -4.14 -7.35 21.29
CA SER A 42 -3.40 -7.22 20.03
C SER A 42 -1.92 -7.50 20.23
N LEU A 43 -1.21 -7.88 19.17
CA LEU A 43 0.25 -7.87 19.24
C LEU A 43 0.74 -6.44 19.51
N HIS A 44 1.83 -6.31 20.28
CA HIS A 44 2.53 -5.04 20.43
C HIS A 44 2.94 -4.48 19.07
N THR A 45 2.65 -3.20 18.84
CA THR A 45 3.13 -2.47 17.66
C THR A 45 4.66 -2.42 17.63
N VAL A 46 5.25 -2.14 16.46
CA VAL A 46 6.70 -1.91 16.36
C VAL A 46 7.17 -0.80 17.31
N ARG A 47 6.36 0.26 17.49
CA ARG A 47 6.64 1.33 18.44
C ARG A 47 6.72 0.82 19.88
N ASP A 48 5.76 0.01 20.31
CA ASP A 48 5.73 -0.51 21.68
C ASP A 48 6.83 -1.51 21.93
N LYS A 49 7.12 -2.37 20.96
CA LYS A 49 8.27 -3.27 21.02
C LYS A 49 9.56 -2.49 21.20
N ALA A 50 9.74 -1.39 20.47
CA ALA A 50 10.92 -0.55 20.58
C ALA A 50 11.01 0.14 21.95
N GLN A 51 9.90 0.65 22.48
CA GLN A 51 9.88 1.32 23.79
C GLN A 51 10.12 0.33 24.95
N LEU A 52 9.58 -0.88 24.85
CA LEU A 52 9.72 -1.94 25.85
C LEU A 52 11.04 -2.71 25.73
N GLY A 53 11.88 -2.42 24.72
CA GLY A 53 13.14 -3.13 24.47
C GLY A 53 12.95 -4.58 24.00
N LEU A 54 11.81 -4.90 23.40
CA LEU A 54 11.50 -6.23 22.84
C LEU A 54 12.13 -6.44 21.45
N VAL A 55 12.56 -5.37 20.80
CA VAL A 55 13.27 -5.38 19.52
C VAL A 55 14.39 -4.35 19.57
N GLY A 56 15.51 -4.65 18.89
CA GLY A 56 16.60 -3.71 18.74
C GLY A 56 16.24 -2.55 17.82
N GLN A 57 16.90 -1.40 17.99
CA GLN A 57 16.66 -0.22 17.13
C GLN A 57 17.17 -0.45 15.70
N GLU A 58 18.11 -1.38 15.51
CA GLU A 58 18.63 -1.82 14.21
C GLU A 58 17.58 -2.52 13.34
N SER A 59 16.54 -3.10 13.95
CA SER A 59 15.41 -3.70 13.22
C SER A 59 14.37 -2.69 12.77
N ILE A 60 14.60 -1.39 13.03
CA ILE A 60 13.69 -0.30 12.66
C ILE A 60 14.48 0.73 11.85
N LEU A 61 14.03 0.99 10.63
CA LEU A 61 14.64 2.03 9.81
C LEU A 61 14.17 3.40 10.31
N ASN A 62 15.07 4.17 10.90
CA ASN A 62 14.77 5.48 11.48
C ASN A 62 15.10 6.59 10.47
N VAL A 63 14.10 7.40 10.14
CA VAL A 63 14.19 8.52 9.21
C VAL A 63 13.47 9.72 9.83
N SER A 64 13.85 10.94 9.48
CA SER A 64 13.05 12.12 9.80
C SER A 64 12.37 12.66 8.55
N ARG A 65 11.17 13.21 8.71
CA ARG A 65 10.45 13.93 7.65
C ARG A 65 11.28 15.06 7.06
N GLU A 66 12.06 15.73 7.90
CA GLU A 66 12.94 16.81 7.46
C GLU A 66 14.11 16.29 6.62
N ALA A 67 14.62 15.09 6.89
CA ALA A 67 15.60 14.43 6.02
C ALA A 67 14.94 14.00 4.69
N LEU A 68 13.69 13.51 4.72
CA LEU A 68 12.92 13.17 3.51
C LEU A 68 12.68 14.35 2.58
N ALA A 69 12.70 15.60 3.09
CA ALA A 69 12.57 16.80 2.24
C ALA A 69 13.83 17.10 1.41
N VAL A 70 14.98 16.56 1.81
CA VAL A 70 16.28 16.73 1.13
C VAL A 70 16.79 15.44 0.49
N SER A 71 16.11 14.32 0.73
CA SER A 71 16.35 13.03 0.09
C SER A 71 15.22 12.69 -0.88
N ARG A 72 15.41 11.60 -1.64
CA ARG A 72 14.38 11.02 -2.51
C ARG A 72 13.40 10.18 -1.68
N PHE A 73 13.05 9.00 -2.19
CA PHE A 73 12.38 7.97 -1.42
C PHE A 73 13.30 7.39 -0.36
N VAL A 74 12.69 6.94 0.72
CA VAL A 74 13.20 5.82 1.49
C VAL A 74 12.39 4.61 1.08
N VAL A 75 13.05 3.64 0.44
CA VAL A 75 12.46 2.34 0.10
C VAL A 75 13.04 1.28 1.02
N ALA A 76 12.18 0.47 1.63
CA ALA A 76 12.62 -0.66 2.43
C ALA A 76 11.61 -1.81 2.43
N GLN A 77 12.15 -3.02 2.46
CA GLN A 77 11.36 -4.22 2.75
C GLN A 77 11.23 -4.38 4.27
N ILE A 78 9.98 -4.55 4.73
CA ILE A 78 9.64 -4.78 6.13
C ILE A 78 8.97 -6.14 6.29
N GLN A 79 9.44 -6.90 7.27
CA GLN A 79 8.91 -8.21 7.63
C GLN A 79 7.73 -8.06 8.60
N ALA A 80 6.81 -9.03 8.59
CA ALA A 80 5.71 -9.12 9.53
C ALA A 80 6.19 -8.98 10.98
N ARG A 81 5.60 -8.03 11.71
CA ARG A 81 5.98 -7.70 13.08
C ARG A 81 5.85 -8.89 14.04
N ALA A 82 5.04 -9.89 13.73
CA ALA A 82 4.87 -11.10 14.54
C ALA A 82 6.10 -12.01 14.53
N VAL A 83 6.97 -11.86 13.55
CA VAL A 83 8.20 -12.66 13.37
C VAL A 83 9.38 -11.93 14.00
N SER A 84 10.34 -12.70 14.54
CA SER A 84 11.59 -12.13 15.05
C SER A 84 12.41 -11.57 13.88
N PRO A 85 12.90 -10.31 13.96
CA PRO A 85 13.52 -9.64 12.82
C PRO A 85 14.78 -10.33 12.31
N GLY A 86 15.58 -10.98 13.17
CA GLY A 86 16.94 -11.39 12.81
C GLY A 86 17.74 -10.18 12.30
N THR A 87 18.11 -10.20 11.02
CA THR A 87 18.77 -9.08 10.32
C THR A 87 17.83 -8.19 9.52
N ASN A 88 16.54 -8.53 9.45
CA ASN A 88 15.53 -7.82 8.67
C ASN A 88 14.95 -6.64 9.44
N LEU A 89 14.36 -5.71 8.70
CA LEU A 89 13.54 -4.64 9.27
C LEU A 89 12.13 -5.17 9.57
N ILE A 90 11.54 -4.74 10.67
CA ILE A 90 10.13 -5.00 11.00
C ILE A 90 9.26 -3.75 10.88
N GLY A 91 9.88 -2.59 10.62
CA GLY A 91 9.16 -1.35 10.38
C GLY A 91 10.05 -0.16 10.05
N ILE A 92 9.41 0.91 9.60
CA ILE A 92 10.03 2.21 9.35
C ILE A 92 9.45 3.21 10.35
N ARG A 93 10.32 3.99 11.01
CA ARG A 93 9.94 5.11 11.87
C ARG A 93 10.28 6.42 11.18
N ILE A 94 9.28 7.26 10.94
CA ILE A 94 9.45 8.62 10.41
C ILE A 94 9.20 9.61 11.53
N THR A 95 10.25 10.22 12.08
CA THR A 95 10.11 11.28 13.09
C THR A 95 9.76 12.62 12.46
N MET A 96 9.07 13.47 13.21
CA MET A 96 8.65 14.81 12.76
C MET A 96 8.94 15.81 13.86
N LYS A 97 9.43 17.00 13.50
CA LYS A 97 9.61 18.10 14.47
C LYS A 97 8.28 18.58 15.07
N ALA A 98 7.23 18.57 14.26
CA ALA A 98 5.89 18.96 14.65
C ALA A 98 4.87 18.29 13.72
N ASP A 99 3.66 18.09 14.23
CA ASP A 99 2.51 17.74 13.44
C ASP A 99 1.85 19.00 12.88
N ASN A 100 1.74 19.05 11.55
CA ASN A 100 1.19 20.16 10.81
C ASN A 100 -0.31 20.00 10.49
N SER A 101 -0.95 18.91 10.94
CA SER A 101 -2.39 18.70 10.76
C SER A 101 -3.20 19.84 11.40
N PRO A 102 -4.31 20.28 10.77
CA PRO A 102 -5.18 21.31 11.34
C PRO A 102 -5.65 20.92 12.75
N SER A 103 -5.71 21.89 13.66
CA SER A 103 -6.30 21.64 14.99
C SER A 103 -7.79 21.36 14.86
N CYS A 104 -8.27 20.35 15.57
CA CYS A 104 -9.69 20.04 15.69
C CYS A 104 -10.06 19.78 17.16
N ASP A 105 -11.33 19.96 17.50
CA ASP A 105 -11.85 19.65 18.82
C ASP A 105 -12.32 18.20 18.89
N THR A 106 -11.65 17.38 19.68
CA THR A 106 -11.98 15.95 19.84
C THR A 106 -13.36 15.68 20.45
N ALA A 107 -14.06 16.71 20.96
CA ALA A 107 -15.42 16.59 21.45
C ALA A 107 -16.50 16.75 20.35
N THR A 108 -16.13 17.20 19.15
CA THR A 108 -17.08 17.60 18.10
C THR A 108 -17.01 16.69 16.86
N PRO A 109 -16.01 16.77 15.95
CA PRO A 109 -15.85 15.77 14.90
C PRO A 109 -15.36 14.46 15.47
N VAL A 110 -16.05 13.43 15.05
CA VAL A 110 -15.75 12.06 15.45
C VAL A 110 -14.45 11.55 14.84
N LEU A 111 -14.06 12.13 13.70
CA LEU A 111 -12.80 11.89 13.01
C LEU A 111 -11.64 12.75 13.53
N CYS A 112 -11.85 13.58 14.54
CA CYS A 112 -10.77 14.42 15.06
C CYS A 112 -9.78 13.60 15.88
N ASP A 113 -8.48 13.78 15.65
CA ASP A 113 -7.41 13.04 16.32
C ASP A 113 -6.74 13.76 17.48
N GLY A 114 -6.98 15.08 17.58
CA GLY A 114 -6.40 15.98 18.57
C GLY A 114 -4.95 16.38 18.30
N GLY A 115 -4.37 16.01 17.15
CA GLY A 115 -3.04 16.40 16.69
C GLY A 115 -1.87 16.17 17.67
N GLY A 116 -0.74 16.83 17.38
CA GLY A 116 0.45 16.86 18.24
C GLY A 116 1.27 15.57 18.21
N TYR A 117 1.23 14.84 17.11
CA TYR A 117 2.02 13.62 16.91
C TYR A 117 3.47 13.96 16.56
N THR A 118 4.37 13.01 16.82
CA THR A 118 5.82 13.21 16.62
C THR A 118 6.47 12.17 15.73
N ALA A 119 5.73 11.12 15.33
CA ALA A 119 6.24 10.14 14.39
C ALA A 119 5.14 9.40 13.62
N TYR A 120 5.53 8.81 12.50
CA TYR A 120 4.81 7.71 11.83
C TYR A 120 5.56 6.39 12.02
N PHE A 121 4.83 5.29 12.06
CA PHE A 121 5.34 3.94 11.91
C PHE A 121 4.66 3.23 10.75
N ILE A 122 5.46 2.54 9.95
CA ILE A 122 5.01 1.64 8.90
C ILE A 122 5.40 0.22 9.34
N GLU A 123 4.43 -0.68 9.47
CA GLU A 123 4.67 -2.06 9.92
C GLU A 123 3.80 -3.06 9.17
N ALA A 124 4.32 -4.26 8.93
CA ALA A 124 3.57 -5.34 8.28
C ALA A 124 2.85 -6.21 9.33
N ILE A 125 1.55 -6.42 9.14
CA ILE A 125 0.71 -7.30 9.94
C ILE A 125 0.46 -8.58 9.15
N ASP A 126 0.68 -9.71 9.81
CA ASP A 126 0.36 -11.04 9.29
C ASP A 126 -0.46 -11.79 10.31
N ARG A 127 -1.44 -12.58 9.86
CA ARG A 127 -2.40 -13.29 10.72
C ARG A 127 -1.79 -14.50 11.41
N MET A 128 -0.78 -14.26 12.25
CA MET A 128 -0.06 -15.24 13.05
C MET A 128 0.25 -14.71 14.46
N GLY A 129 0.43 -15.62 15.42
CA GLY A 129 0.61 -15.23 16.82
C GLY A 129 -0.61 -14.46 17.34
N ALA A 130 -0.40 -13.36 18.05
CA ALA A 130 -1.52 -12.52 18.52
C ALA A 130 -2.23 -11.77 17.37
N ASP A 131 -1.58 -11.58 16.22
CA ASP A 131 -2.19 -10.97 15.05
C ASP A 131 -3.16 -11.95 14.32
N SER A 132 -3.29 -13.22 14.73
CA SER A 132 -4.30 -14.13 14.16
C SER A 132 -5.75 -13.64 14.34
N PHE A 133 -5.97 -12.76 15.32
CA PHE A 133 -7.25 -12.12 15.63
C PHE A 133 -7.48 -10.81 14.85
N THR A 134 -6.51 -10.34 14.05
CA THR A 134 -6.78 -9.28 13.09
C THR A 134 -7.61 -9.84 11.94
N PRO A 135 -8.48 -9.03 11.33
CA PRO A 135 -9.32 -9.47 10.22
C PRO A 135 -8.51 -9.76 8.95
N ASP A 136 -7.36 -9.10 8.81
CA ASP A 136 -6.60 -9.03 7.57
C ASP A 136 -5.08 -9.02 7.82
N SER A 137 -4.31 -9.24 6.75
CA SER A 137 -2.84 -9.07 6.67
C SER A 137 -2.52 -7.95 5.68
N GLY A 138 -1.57 -7.08 6.02
CA GLY A 138 -1.25 -5.92 5.19
C GLY A 138 -0.30 -4.97 5.88
N VAL A 139 -0.15 -3.77 5.32
CA VAL A 139 0.68 -2.72 5.92
C VAL A 139 -0.18 -1.78 6.75
N MET A 140 0.23 -1.56 8.00
CA MET A 140 -0.36 -0.56 8.86
C MET A 140 0.53 0.67 8.90
N ILE A 141 -0.08 1.83 8.69
CA ILE A 141 0.55 3.14 8.90
C ILE A 141 -0.08 3.75 10.15
N SER A 142 0.73 4.05 11.16
CA SER A 142 0.26 4.64 12.41
C SER A 142 0.95 5.97 12.70
N LYS A 143 0.19 6.96 13.15
CA LYS A 143 0.69 8.25 13.63
C LYS A 143 0.79 8.19 15.17
N THR A 144 1.93 8.52 15.75
CA THR A 144 2.20 8.29 17.18
C THR A 144 2.93 9.44 17.88
N LYS A 145 2.84 9.44 19.22
CA LYS A 145 3.56 10.32 20.14
C LYS A 145 4.63 9.50 20.85
N LEU A 146 5.90 9.76 20.56
CA LEU A 146 7.00 8.95 21.11
C LEU A 146 7.11 9.07 22.64
N GLU A 147 6.99 10.28 23.18
CA GLU A 147 7.14 10.59 24.62
C GLU A 147 5.89 10.32 25.47
N ALA A 148 4.78 9.90 24.85
CA ALA A 148 3.58 9.55 25.60
C ALA A 148 3.73 8.18 26.27
N VAL A 149 3.17 8.04 27.48
CA VAL A 149 2.96 6.72 28.10
C VAL A 149 2.22 5.79 27.13
N PRO A 150 2.42 4.46 27.17
CA PRO A 150 1.92 3.49 26.18
C PRO A 150 0.39 3.36 26.03
N VAL A 151 -0.40 4.36 26.41
CA VAL A 151 -1.84 4.25 26.67
C VAL A 151 -2.73 5.08 25.74
N ASP A 152 -2.19 5.75 24.72
CA ASP A 152 -3.02 6.56 23.79
C ASP A 152 -2.47 6.52 22.36
N HIS A 153 -2.42 5.32 21.77
CA HIS A 153 -2.07 5.13 20.36
C HIS A 153 -3.31 5.28 19.51
N ARG A 154 -3.46 6.49 18.96
CA ARG A 154 -4.52 6.81 18.03
C ARG A 154 -4.10 6.35 16.64
N PHE A 155 -4.49 5.11 16.34
CA PHE A 155 -4.55 4.62 14.96
C PHE A 155 -5.45 5.52 14.13
N GLN A 156 -5.21 5.59 12.83
CA GLN A 156 -6.06 6.26 11.86
C GLN A 156 -6.99 5.20 11.20
N PRO A 157 -8.28 5.05 11.61
CA PRO A 157 -9.28 4.21 10.93
C PRO A 157 -10.05 5.03 9.90
N ALA A 158 -10.60 4.38 8.87
CA ALA A 158 -11.37 4.92 7.73
C ALA A 158 -12.00 6.33 7.92
N GLU A 159 -11.73 7.29 7.02
CA GLU A 159 -12.42 8.62 6.94
C GLU A 159 -13.90 8.45 6.73
N TYR A 160 -14.23 7.32 6.16
CA TYR A 160 -15.54 6.96 5.75
C TYR A 160 -16.02 5.85 6.66
N ASP A 161 -17.33 5.81 6.83
CA ASP A 161 -17.98 4.63 7.37
C ASP A 161 -17.79 3.51 6.36
N ILE A 162 -17.22 2.37 6.78
CA ILE A 162 -17.05 1.21 5.91
C ILE A 162 -18.40 0.61 5.48
N GLN A 163 -19.51 1.08 6.07
CA GLN A 163 -20.87 0.64 5.82
C GLN A 163 -21.03 -0.87 5.99
N LEU A 164 -20.37 -1.43 7.01
CA LEU A 164 -20.53 -2.82 7.36
C LEU A 164 -21.89 -3.01 8.04
N LEU A 165 -22.72 -3.89 7.47
CA LEU A 165 -24.00 -4.27 8.06
C LEU A 165 -23.75 -4.94 9.41
N ASP A 166 -24.37 -4.42 10.47
CA ASP A 166 -24.33 -5.05 11.79
C ASP A 166 -25.46 -6.10 11.89
N PHE A 167 -26.70 -5.67 11.69
CA PHE A 167 -27.87 -6.55 11.69
C PHE A 167 -29.07 -5.92 10.96
N HIS A 168 -30.07 -6.75 10.64
CA HIS A 168 -31.39 -6.28 10.23
C HIS A 168 -32.29 -6.13 11.46
N ILE A 169 -32.91 -4.96 11.61
CA ILE A 169 -33.84 -4.68 12.71
C ILE A 169 -35.01 -5.68 12.65
N PRO A 170 -35.26 -6.49 13.70
CA PRO A 170 -36.21 -7.60 13.62
C PRO A 170 -37.65 -7.22 13.22
N ASN A 171 -38.09 -6.02 13.58
CA ASN A 171 -39.49 -5.62 13.42
C ASN A 171 -39.85 -5.10 12.02
N ASN A 172 -38.88 -4.59 11.26
CA ASN A 172 -39.12 -3.98 9.95
C ASN A 172 -38.12 -4.44 8.86
N GLY A 173 -37.13 -5.26 9.22
CA GLY A 173 -36.10 -5.75 8.31
C GLY A 173 -35.08 -4.69 7.86
N THR A 174 -35.14 -3.48 8.40
CA THR A 174 -34.25 -2.39 7.99
C THR A 174 -32.81 -2.70 8.39
N ALA A 175 -31.88 -2.51 7.46
CA ALA A 175 -30.44 -2.65 7.71
C ALA A 175 -29.97 -1.61 8.75
N SER A 176 -29.28 -2.09 9.79
CA SER A 176 -28.52 -1.27 10.74
C SER A 176 -27.03 -1.54 10.53
N TYR A 177 -26.28 -0.49 10.22
CA TYR A 177 -24.83 -0.57 9.99
C TYR A 177 -24.08 -0.34 11.29
N ILE A 178 -22.84 -0.84 11.36
CA ILE A 178 -21.98 -0.58 12.51
C ILE A 178 -21.78 0.93 12.64
N THR A 179 -21.87 1.45 13.86
CA THR A 179 -21.67 2.88 14.04
C THR A 179 -20.20 3.21 13.80
N MET A 180 -20.00 4.31 13.11
CA MET A 180 -18.79 5.09 13.14
C MET A 180 -18.25 5.17 14.59
N GLY A 181 -17.03 4.66 14.81
CA GLY A 181 -16.39 4.50 16.14
C GLY A 181 -16.41 3.08 16.74
N ASP A 182 -17.08 2.13 16.10
CA ASP A 182 -16.96 0.70 16.40
C ASP A 182 -15.60 0.16 15.92
N TYR A 183 -14.97 -0.76 16.66
CA TYR A 183 -13.67 -1.33 16.29
C TYR A 183 -13.68 -2.06 14.95
N ARG A 184 -14.85 -2.52 14.51
CA ARG A 184 -15.06 -3.11 13.19
C ARG A 184 -14.91 -2.09 12.05
N GLN A 185 -14.88 -0.80 12.33
CA GLN A 185 -14.49 0.23 11.34
C GLN A 185 -13.02 0.11 10.90
N LEU A 186 -12.20 -0.71 11.58
CA LEU A 186 -10.81 -0.97 11.21
C LEU A 186 -10.64 -2.20 10.29
N LEU A 187 -11.73 -2.82 9.82
CA LEU A 187 -11.64 -4.04 9.02
C LEU A 187 -10.92 -3.85 7.67
N ASP A 188 -10.91 -2.63 7.12
CA ASP A 188 -10.24 -2.26 5.86
C ASP A 188 -9.05 -1.30 6.07
N ALA A 189 -8.54 -1.19 7.30
CA ALA A 189 -7.52 -0.20 7.65
C ALA A 189 -6.10 -0.54 7.17
N LEU A 190 -5.85 -1.77 6.73
CA LEU A 190 -4.54 -2.20 6.23
C LEU A 190 -4.42 -1.90 4.75
N PHE A 191 -3.27 -1.37 4.35
CA PHE A 191 -2.93 -1.08 2.96
C PHE A 191 -2.31 -2.31 2.30
N HIS A 192 -2.63 -2.54 1.03
CA HIS A 192 -2.18 -3.70 0.28
C HIS A 192 -1.46 -3.28 -1.01
N ALA A 193 -0.42 -4.03 -1.38
CA ALA A 193 0.23 -3.87 -2.67
C ALA A 193 -0.70 -4.34 -3.81
N GLY A 194 -0.63 -3.66 -4.95
CA GLY A 194 -1.32 -4.08 -6.17
C GLY A 194 -2.67 -3.42 -6.41
N THR A 195 -3.11 -3.47 -7.66
CA THR A 195 -4.45 -3.05 -8.08
C THR A 195 -5.45 -4.16 -7.71
N ARG A 196 -6.67 -3.77 -7.29
CA ARG A 196 -7.72 -4.70 -6.84
C ARG A 196 -7.31 -5.63 -5.70
N SER A 197 -6.40 -5.19 -4.85
CA SER A 197 -5.94 -5.92 -3.67
C SER A 197 -6.96 -5.90 -2.51
N GLY A 198 -8.11 -5.23 -2.69
CA GLY A 198 -9.13 -5.05 -1.65
C GLY A 198 -8.91 -3.85 -0.74
N SER A 199 -7.76 -3.16 -0.88
CA SER A 199 -7.44 -1.95 -0.13
C SER A 199 -6.62 -0.95 -0.98
N GLN A 200 -6.33 0.22 -0.42
CA GLN A 200 -5.44 1.21 -1.03
C GLN A 200 -3.98 0.71 -0.99
N TYR A 201 -3.19 1.16 -1.95
CA TYR A 201 -1.74 0.88 -2.05
C TYR A 201 -0.87 2.10 -1.78
N GLU A 202 -1.46 3.27 -1.51
CA GLU A 202 -0.75 4.52 -1.21
C GLU A 202 -1.55 5.41 -0.27
N TYR A 203 -0.86 6.31 0.42
CA TYR A 203 -1.46 7.28 1.34
C TYR A 203 -0.68 8.60 1.31
N VAL A 204 -1.40 9.72 1.15
CA VAL A 204 -0.82 11.07 1.18
C VAL A 204 -1.29 11.78 2.44
N ASP A 205 -0.36 12.19 3.29
CA ASP A 205 -0.63 13.18 4.33
C ASP A 205 -0.17 14.55 3.83
N ALA A 206 -1.11 15.31 3.26
CA ALA A 206 -0.83 16.63 2.71
C ALA A 206 -0.35 17.62 3.78
N ALA A 207 -0.90 17.54 5.00
CA ALA A 207 -0.57 18.46 6.07
C ALA A 207 0.87 18.28 6.55
N ASN A 208 1.31 17.03 6.70
CA ASN A 208 2.70 16.74 7.03
C ASN A 208 3.60 16.62 5.79
N SER A 209 3.06 16.72 4.58
CA SER A 209 3.80 16.66 3.32
C SER A 209 4.55 15.33 3.13
N LEU A 210 3.87 14.23 3.42
CA LEU A 210 4.39 12.87 3.28
C LEU A 210 3.52 12.08 2.30
N HIS A 211 4.16 11.22 1.50
CA HIS A 211 3.48 10.25 0.65
C HIS A 211 4.09 8.87 0.90
N PHE A 212 3.23 7.92 1.24
CA PHE A 212 3.52 6.53 1.57
C PHE A 212 3.05 5.60 0.46
N TYR A 213 3.82 4.56 0.17
CA TYR A 213 3.57 3.62 -0.92
C TYR A 213 3.76 2.19 -0.44
N ILE A 214 2.82 1.32 -0.79
CA ILE A 214 2.86 -0.12 -0.54
C ILE A 214 3.02 -0.81 -1.90
N MET A 215 4.26 -1.19 -2.20
CA MET A 215 4.68 -1.46 -3.57
C MET A 215 4.67 -2.94 -3.90
N ASP A 216 5.11 -3.79 -2.98
CA ASP A 216 5.17 -5.22 -3.26
C ASP A 216 4.90 -6.05 -2.01
N VAL A 217 4.51 -7.30 -2.22
CA VAL A 217 4.21 -8.27 -1.18
C VAL A 217 4.82 -9.62 -1.53
N GLU A 218 5.56 -10.18 -0.58
CA GLU A 218 6.24 -11.46 -0.74
C GLU A 218 5.96 -12.35 0.47
N ARG A 219 5.88 -13.66 0.22
CA ARG A 219 6.00 -14.69 1.26
C ARG A 219 7.18 -15.58 0.93
N ASP A 220 8.08 -15.73 1.88
CA ASP A 220 9.23 -16.61 1.69
C ASP A 220 8.84 -18.10 1.79
N GLY A 221 9.82 -18.98 1.59
CA GLY A 221 9.60 -20.43 1.68
C GLY A 221 9.21 -20.94 3.08
N ALA A 222 9.39 -20.13 4.12
CA ALA A 222 8.92 -20.41 5.48
C ALA A 222 7.52 -19.83 5.73
N GLY A 223 6.93 -19.15 4.76
CA GLY A 223 5.62 -18.51 4.82
C GLY A 223 5.63 -17.13 5.48
N VAL A 224 6.80 -16.54 5.75
CA VAL A 224 6.89 -15.23 6.38
C VAL A 224 6.54 -14.12 5.39
N LEU A 225 5.57 -13.28 5.76
CA LEU A 225 5.13 -12.14 4.98
C LEU A 225 6.10 -10.96 5.10
N SER A 226 6.44 -10.38 3.96
CA SER A 226 7.19 -9.13 3.84
C SER A 226 6.51 -8.20 2.84
N TYR A 227 6.61 -6.89 3.09
CA TYR A 227 6.16 -5.85 2.17
C TYR A 227 7.32 -4.94 1.80
N THR A 228 7.41 -4.58 0.53
CA THR A 228 8.28 -3.50 0.06
C THR A 228 7.48 -2.21 0.12
N THR A 229 7.94 -1.25 0.91
CA THR A 229 7.26 0.02 1.17
C THR A 229 8.17 1.19 0.87
N ALA A 230 7.58 2.33 0.49
CA ALA A 230 8.32 3.58 0.31
C ALA A 230 7.64 4.74 1.03
N VAL A 231 8.46 5.72 1.39
CA VAL A 231 7.98 7.03 1.86
C VAL A 231 8.83 8.14 1.25
N ARG A 232 8.19 9.23 0.86
CA ARG A 232 8.87 10.48 0.46
C ARG A 232 8.21 11.70 1.07
N SER A 233 8.93 12.81 1.02
CA SER A 233 8.34 14.13 1.17
C SER A 233 7.65 14.56 -0.13
N THR A 234 6.53 15.26 -0.03
CA THR A 234 5.89 15.95 -1.17
C THR A 234 6.46 17.34 -1.42
N ASN A 235 7.34 17.84 -0.54
CA ASN A 235 7.98 19.16 -0.64
C ASN A 235 9.44 19.10 -1.14
N SER A 236 9.83 18.07 -1.92
CA SER A 236 11.25 17.87 -2.28
C SER A 236 11.80 19.05 -3.08
N SER A 237 12.88 19.69 -2.61
CA SER A 237 13.41 20.90 -3.25
C SER A 237 14.92 20.95 -3.47
N THR A 238 15.67 19.88 -3.17
CA THR A 238 17.15 19.95 -3.19
C THR A 238 17.91 18.71 -3.66
N ASP A 239 17.25 17.64 -4.11
CA ASP A 239 18.00 16.51 -4.69
C ASP A 239 18.48 16.84 -6.11
N THR A 240 19.77 16.60 -6.38
CA THR A 240 20.43 16.87 -7.67
C THR A 240 20.74 15.60 -8.46
N SER A 241 20.30 14.44 -7.98
CA SER A 241 20.44 13.17 -8.69
C SER A 241 19.71 13.21 -10.03
N THR A 242 20.27 12.54 -11.04
CA THR A 242 19.64 12.45 -12.35
C THR A 242 18.64 11.30 -12.34
N LEU A 243 17.39 11.62 -12.68
CA LEU A 243 16.31 10.66 -12.81
C LEU A 243 16.30 10.13 -14.25
N ALA A 244 16.30 8.82 -14.42
CA ALA A 244 16.13 8.20 -15.73
C ALA A 244 15.55 6.78 -15.60
N VAL A 245 14.77 6.40 -16.60
CA VAL A 245 14.14 5.09 -16.68
C VAL A 245 14.23 4.57 -18.11
N ALA A 246 14.47 3.28 -18.25
CA ALA A 246 14.36 2.56 -19.51
C ALA A 246 13.38 1.40 -19.35
N LEU A 247 12.58 1.17 -20.39
CA LEU A 247 11.63 0.06 -20.43
C LEU A 247 11.94 -0.77 -21.69
N SER A 248 12.03 -2.08 -21.54
CA SER A 248 12.20 -2.99 -22.69
C SER A 248 10.88 -3.20 -23.41
N ASP A 249 10.94 -3.68 -24.66
CA ASP A 249 9.80 -4.35 -25.27
C ASP A 249 9.37 -5.56 -24.42
N GLY A 250 8.07 -5.82 -24.42
CA GLY A 250 7.46 -6.90 -23.66
C GLY A 250 7.70 -8.25 -24.32
N LYS A 251 7.99 -9.25 -23.50
CA LYS A 251 8.10 -10.65 -23.92
C LYS A 251 6.88 -11.42 -23.47
N ILE A 252 6.27 -12.14 -24.40
CA ILE A 252 5.16 -13.04 -24.09
C ILE A 252 5.69 -14.21 -23.25
N VAL A 253 5.05 -14.44 -22.11
CA VAL A 253 5.26 -15.58 -21.23
C VAL A 253 3.94 -16.33 -21.11
N ALA A 254 3.96 -17.61 -21.47
CA ALA A 254 2.81 -18.50 -21.40
C ALA A 254 3.11 -19.67 -20.45
N ASP A 255 2.42 -19.71 -19.31
CA ASP A 255 2.54 -20.82 -18.37
C ASP A 255 1.73 -22.02 -18.86
N GLY A 256 2.37 -23.18 -18.97
CA GLY A 256 1.69 -24.47 -19.23
C GLY A 256 0.90 -24.54 -20.53
N GLY A 257 1.33 -23.82 -21.59
CA GLY A 257 0.64 -23.79 -22.88
C GLY A 257 -0.60 -22.88 -22.91
N SER A 258 -0.69 -21.92 -21.99
CA SER A 258 -1.78 -20.93 -22.00
C SER A 258 -1.73 -20.08 -23.27
N VAL A 259 -2.90 -19.93 -23.90
CA VAL A 259 -3.11 -19.12 -25.12
C VAL A 259 -4.03 -17.94 -24.82
N PRO A 260 -3.98 -16.85 -25.61
CA PRO A 260 -4.77 -15.64 -25.38
C PRO A 260 -6.29 -15.86 -25.33
N THR A 261 -6.82 -16.76 -26.16
CA THR A 261 -8.24 -17.17 -26.20
C THR A 261 -8.66 -18.06 -25.02
N GLY A 262 -7.68 -18.65 -24.32
CA GLY A 262 -7.92 -19.54 -23.19
C GLY A 262 -7.71 -18.85 -21.84
N LYS A 263 -6.60 -19.21 -21.17
CA LYS A 263 -6.25 -18.67 -19.85
C LYS A 263 -5.58 -17.29 -19.91
N GLY A 264 -5.33 -16.78 -21.11
CA GLY A 264 -4.53 -15.57 -21.33
C GLY A 264 -3.03 -15.86 -21.29
N VAL A 265 -2.26 -14.84 -21.64
CA VAL A 265 -0.80 -14.82 -21.59
C VAL A 265 -0.33 -13.64 -20.75
N THR A 266 0.96 -13.60 -20.43
CA THR A 266 1.57 -12.47 -19.72
C THR A 266 2.56 -11.75 -20.61
N CYS A 267 2.42 -10.43 -20.77
CA CYS A 267 3.47 -9.59 -21.30
C CYS A 267 4.42 -9.18 -20.17
N SER A 268 5.68 -9.59 -20.27
CA SER A 268 6.74 -9.33 -19.30
C SER A 268 7.69 -8.25 -19.81
N PHE A 269 7.74 -7.12 -19.13
CA PHE A 269 8.60 -5.97 -19.43
C PHE A 269 9.74 -5.89 -18.41
N ARG A 270 10.92 -5.41 -18.83
CA ARG A 270 12.01 -5.08 -17.91
C ARG A 270 12.10 -3.58 -17.76
N LEU A 271 11.83 -3.10 -16.55
CA LEU A 271 12.00 -1.72 -16.16
C LEU A 271 13.37 -1.58 -15.51
N LYS A 272 14.19 -0.63 -16.00
CA LYS A 272 15.51 -0.33 -15.48
C LYS A 272 15.58 1.10 -14.99
N ASN A 273 16.05 1.29 -13.77
CA ASN A 273 16.47 2.62 -13.30
C ASN A 273 17.86 2.92 -13.87
N THR A 274 17.93 3.85 -14.81
CA THR A 274 19.18 4.28 -15.46
C THR A 274 19.65 5.64 -14.96
N GLY A 275 19.08 6.12 -13.86
CA GLY A 275 19.49 7.35 -13.21
C GLY A 275 20.88 7.26 -12.61
N GLU A 276 21.33 8.38 -12.07
CA GLU A 276 22.62 8.50 -11.37
C GLU A 276 22.40 9.23 -10.05
N SER A 277 22.97 8.72 -8.96
CA SER A 277 22.97 9.42 -7.67
C SER A 277 24.06 10.49 -7.67
N SER A 278 23.72 11.69 -7.18
CA SER A 278 24.71 12.72 -6.86
C SER A 278 25.33 12.55 -5.46
N LYS A 279 24.88 11.55 -4.69
CA LYS A 279 25.27 11.32 -3.29
C LYS A 279 25.78 9.89 -3.08
N ASP A 280 26.79 9.73 -2.24
CA ASP A 280 27.10 8.44 -1.61
C ASP A 280 25.98 8.15 -0.58
N GLY A 281 24.95 7.44 -1.02
CA GLY A 281 23.73 7.19 -0.25
C GLY A 281 23.70 5.82 0.42
N SER A 282 22.97 5.72 1.53
CA SER A 282 22.57 4.41 2.06
C SER A 282 21.71 3.66 1.04
N ALA A 283 21.78 2.33 1.01
CA ALA A 283 21.04 1.47 0.08
C ALA A 283 19.51 1.77 -0.03
N TYR A 284 18.91 2.38 0.99
CA TYR A 284 17.49 2.74 1.02
C TYR A 284 17.12 4.02 0.24
N LEU A 285 18.10 4.78 -0.24
CA LEU A 285 17.92 6.08 -0.93
C LEU A 285 18.22 6.01 -2.44
N ASP A 286 18.73 4.87 -2.91
CA ASP A 286 19.17 4.67 -4.30
C ASP A 286 18.02 4.16 -5.18
N GLU A 287 16.79 4.18 -4.70
CA GLU A 287 15.63 3.69 -5.43
C GLU A 287 14.76 4.83 -5.96
N ASP A 288 14.11 4.55 -7.09
CA ASP A 288 13.01 5.36 -7.60
C ASP A 288 11.73 4.52 -7.65
N VAL A 289 10.61 5.20 -7.45
CA VAL A 289 9.28 4.61 -7.57
C VAL A 289 8.67 5.09 -8.87
N TYR A 290 8.20 4.15 -9.68
CA TYR A 290 7.60 4.39 -10.97
C TYR A 290 6.11 4.05 -10.94
N ARG A 291 5.28 5.00 -11.35
CA ARG A 291 3.86 4.76 -11.61
C ARG A 291 3.68 4.12 -12.97
N LEU A 292 2.96 3.02 -12.99
CA LEU A 292 2.72 2.19 -14.16
C LEU A 292 1.31 2.46 -14.69
N ASN A 293 1.22 2.55 -16.01
CA ASN A 293 -0.05 2.60 -16.73
C ASN A 293 0.04 1.70 -17.96
N ALA A 294 -1.04 0.97 -18.25
CA ALA A 294 -1.07 0.02 -19.34
C ALA A 294 -2.34 0.22 -20.18
N THR A 295 -2.20 0.12 -21.49
CA THR A 295 -3.31 0.17 -22.46
C THR A 295 -3.20 -0.99 -23.44
N VAL A 296 -4.30 -1.33 -24.08
CA VAL A 296 -4.33 -2.33 -25.14
C VAL A 296 -5.10 -1.80 -26.35
N GLU A 297 -4.52 -2.01 -27.53
CA GLU A 297 -5.14 -1.80 -28.83
C GLU A 297 -5.46 -3.15 -29.48
N GLY A 298 -6.50 -3.20 -30.31
CA GLY A 298 -7.05 -4.44 -30.87
C GLY A 298 -8.43 -4.72 -30.30
N GLY A 299 -9.45 -4.73 -31.18
CA GLY A 299 -10.83 -5.01 -30.77
C GLY A 299 -10.93 -6.38 -30.10
N GLY A 300 -11.68 -6.47 -28.99
CA GLY A 300 -11.86 -7.73 -28.26
C GLY A 300 -10.72 -8.11 -27.31
N TRP A 301 -9.63 -7.34 -27.21
CA TRP A 301 -8.55 -7.62 -26.25
C TRP A 301 -8.80 -6.95 -24.89
N LYS A 302 -8.36 -7.61 -23.81
CA LYS A 302 -8.37 -7.05 -22.45
C LYS A 302 -7.01 -7.26 -21.78
N ILE A 303 -6.67 -6.34 -20.89
CA ILE A 303 -5.47 -6.40 -20.07
C ILE A 303 -5.77 -6.21 -18.61
N GLU A 304 -4.87 -6.73 -17.78
CA GLU A 304 -4.88 -6.50 -16.35
C GLU A 304 -3.46 -6.20 -15.87
N LEU A 305 -3.28 -4.99 -15.32
CA LEU A 305 -2.06 -4.55 -14.66
C LEU A 305 -2.18 -4.83 -13.15
N PRO A 306 -1.56 -5.89 -12.61
CA PRO A 306 -1.76 -6.29 -11.21
C PRO A 306 -1.19 -5.31 -10.20
N ASN A 307 -0.25 -4.44 -10.63
CA ASN A 307 0.38 -3.47 -9.76
C ASN A 307 0.59 -2.14 -10.47
N ALA A 308 0.16 -1.05 -9.84
CA ALA A 308 0.27 0.30 -10.36
C ALA A 308 1.63 0.94 -10.07
N LEU A 309 2.46 0.30 -9.24
CA LEU A 309 3.77 0.81 -8.83
C LEU A 309 4.85 -0.25 -9.09
N ALA A 310 6.05 0.23 -9.40
CA ALA A 310 7.27 -0.57 -9.40
C ALA A 310 8.42 0.25 -8.82
N THR A 311 9.35 -0.41 -8.13
CA THR A 311 10.58 0.22 -7.63
C THR A 311 11.80 -0.46 -8.22
N ALA A 312 12.83 0.32 -8.51
CA ALA A 312 14.12 -0.20 -8.91
C ALA A 312 15.25 0.69 -8.38
N GLY A 313 16.25 0.04 -7.76
CA GLY A 313 17.51 0.69 -7.39
C GLY A 313 18.33 1.12 -8.61
N LEU A 314 19.22 2.09 -8.43
CA LEU A 314 20.11 2.61 -9.47
C LEU A 314 20.86 1.48 -10.20
N GLY A 315 20.75 1.46 -11.52
CA GLY A 315 21.33 0.45 -12.40
C GLY A 315 20.67 -0.94 -12.32
N ARG A 316 19.68 -1.13 -11.44
CA ARG A 316 18.95 -2.39 -11.26
C ARG A 316 17.70 -2.42 -12.14
N GLU A 317 17.21 -3.64 -12.32
CA GLU A 317 16.05 -3.95 -13.16
C GLU A 317 15.00 -4.68 -12.34
N VAL A 318 13.73 -4.39 -12.62
CA VAL A 318 12.56 -5.09 -12.09
C VAL A 318 11.69 -5.56 -13.24
N VAL A 319 11.02 -6.70 -13.07
CA VAL A 319 10.12 -7.26 -14.06
C VAL A 319 8.70 -6.80 -13.79
N VAL A 320 8.08 -6.12 -14.75
CA VAL A 320 6.67 -5.75 -14.72
C VAL A 320 5.88 -6.72 -15.58
N LYS A 321 4.80 -7.29 -15.03
CA LYS A 321 3.96 -8.28 -15.71
C LYS A 321 2.56 -7.72 -15.91
N ILE A 322 2.05 -7.85 -17.14
CA ILE A 322 0.68 -7.50 -17.50
C ILE A 322 0.01 -8.77 -18.02
N ALA A 323 -1.14 -9.14 -17.45
CA ALA A 323 -1.94 -10.22 -17.98
C ALA A 323 -2.75 -9.72 -19.19
N VAL A 324 -2.84 -10.54 -20.22
CA VAL A 324 -3.45 -10.21 -21.50
C VAL A 324 -4.30 -11.39 -21.94
N ALA A 325 -5.52 -11.14 -22.40
CA ALA A 325 -6.39 -12.18 -22.93
C ALA A 325 -7.36 -11.60 -23.95
N VAL A 326 -7.93 -12.47 -24.78
CA VAL A 326 -9.13 -12.15 -25.55
C VAL A 326 -10.31 -12.08 -24.59
N ALA A 327 -11.19 -11.10 -24.78
CA ALA A 327 -12.41 -10.95 -24.01
C ALA A 327 -13.36 -12.09 -24.36
N ALA A 328 -13.97 -12.72 -23.34
CA ALA A 328 -14.76 -13.93 -23.53
C ALA A 328 -15.99 -13.75 -24.43
N ASP A 329 -16.46 -12.50 -24.58
CA ASP A 329 -17.58 -12.09 -25.42
C ASP A 329 -17.15 -11.66 -26.84
N ALA A 330 -15.85 -11.58 -27.11
CA ALA A 330 -15.29 -11.12 -28.37
C ALA A 330 -14.54 -12.21 -29.15
N ASP A 331 -14.49 -13.46 -28.67
CA ASP A 331 -13.62 -14.53 -29.19
C ASP A 331 -13.78 -14.84 -30.70
N ALA A 332 -14.94 -14.54 -31.31
CA ALA A 332 -15.15 -14.73 -32.75
C ALA A 332 -14.94 -13.45 -33.59
N ASP A 333 -14.87 -12.29 -32.95
CA ASP A 333 -14.82 -10.95 -33.58
C ASP A 333 -13.58 -10.15 -33.10
N ALA A 334 -12.66 -10.80 -32.39
CA ALA A 334 -11.44 -10.18 -31.90
C ALA A 334 -10.52 -9.86 -33.08
N ALA A 335 -9.73 -8.80 -32.92
CA ALA A 335 -8.65 -8.53 -33.84
C ALA A 335 -7.57 -9.61 -33.69
N ASP A 336 -6.96 -10.03 -34.81
CA ASP A 336 -5.88 -11.03 -34.83
C ASP A 336 -4.74 -10.67 -33.86
N ASP A 337 -4.47 -9.37 -33.72
CA ASP A 337 -3.38 -8.82 -32.90
C ASP A 337 -3.90 -7.90 -31.79
N GLY A 338 -3.36 -8.09 -30.58
CA GLY A 338 -3.48 -7.19 -29.45
C GLY A 338 -2.15 -6.51 -29.15
N THR A 339 -2.10 -5.18 -29.21
CA THR A 339 -0.88 -4.42 -28.87
C THR A 339 -1.01 -3.81 -27.48
N VAL A 340 -0.27 -4.38 -26.52
CA VAL A 340 -0.19 -3.86 -25.14
C VAL A 340 0.92 -2.83 -25.06
N THR A 341 0.58 -1.63 -24.60
CA THR A 341 1.55 -0.57 -24.31
C THR A 341 1.65 -0.35 -22.82
N LEU A 342 2.85 -0.43 -22.27
CA LEU A 342 3.16 -0.08 -20.89
C LEU A 342 3.93 1.25 -20.86
N SER A 343 3.51 2.16 -19.99
CA SER A 343 4.24 3.37 -19.64
C SER A 343 4.63 3.35 -18.16
N ALA A 344 5.88 3.70 -17.87
CA ALA A 344 6.40 3.89 -16.52
C ALA A 344 6.87 5.33 -16.35
N THR A 345 6.40 6.02 -15.31
CA THR A 345 6.71 7.43 -15.02
C THR A 345 7.25 7.57 -13.60
N SER A 346 8.35 8.30 -13.42
CA SER A 346 8.91 8.55 -12.07
C SER A 346 7.94 9.35 -11.21
N GLU A 347 7.79 8.95 -9.94
CA GLU A 347 6.99 9.67 -8.94
C GLU A 347 7.68 10.95 -8.43
N LEU A 348 8.98 11.13 -8.71
CA LEU A 348 9.73 12.33 -8.35
C LEU A 348 9.69 13.39 -9.45
N ASP A 349 9.62 12.96 -10.72
CA ASP A 349 9.54 13.85 -11.88
C ASP A 349 8.69 13.22 -12.97
N SER A 350 7.53 13.82 -13.23
CA SER A 350 6.56 13.34 -14.22
C SER A 350 7.05 13.46 -15.67
N THR A 351 8.14 14.21 -15.92
CA THR A 351 8.75 14.29 -17.26
C THR A 351 9.66 13.10 -17.56
N VAL A 352 10.09 12.36 -16.53
CA VAL A 352 10.90 11.15 -16.67
C VAL A 352 9.99 9.96 -16.83
N SER A 353 9.87 9.49 -18.08
CA SER A 353 9.02 8.36 -18.43
C SER A 353 9.64 7.50 -19.53
N ALA A 354 9.24 6.23 -19.58
CA ALA A 354 9.58 5.31 -20.66
C ALA A 354 8.37 4.47 -21.05
N THR A 355 8.32 4.06 -22.32
CA THR A 355 7.27 3.21 -22.86
C THR A 355 7.86 1.96 -23.50
N GLY A 356 7.09 0.88 -23.49
CA GLY A 356 7.43 -0.39 -24.13
C GLY A 356 6.16 -1.05 -24.64
N SER A 357 6.25 -1.80 -25.74
CA SER A 357 5.12 -2.49 -26.35
C SER A 357 5.29 -4.00 -26.36
N CYS A 358 4.17 -4.72 -26.38
CA CYS A 358 4.10 -6.17 -26.49
C CYS A 358 2.94 -6.50 -27.42
N VAL A 359 3.25 -7.09 -28.58
CA VAL A 359 2.23 -7.56 -29.52
C VAL A 359 1.93 -9.01 -29.20
N VAL A 360 0.65 -9.34 -29.03
CA VAL A 360 0.14 -10.68 -28.78
C VAL A 360 -0.75 -11.08 -29.94
N HIS A 361 -0.64 -12.32 -30.38
CA HIS A 361 -1.41 -12.90 -31.48
C HIS A 361 -2.39 -13.93 -30.92
N GLU A 362 -3.62 -13.95 -31.43
CA GLU A 362 -4.68 -14.90 -31.04
C GLU A 362 -4.26 -16.38 -31.09
#